data_AF-A0A662XYL2-F1
#
_entry.id   AF-A0A662XYL2-F1
#
_cell.length_a   1.000
_cell.length_b   1.000
_cell.length_c   1.000
_cell.angle_alpha   90.00
_cell.angle_beta   90.00
_cell.angle_gamma   90.00
#
_symmetry.space_group_name_H-M   'P 1'
#
loop_
_entity.id
_entity.type
_entity.pdbx_description
1 polymer ?
#
loop_
_entity_poly.entity_id
_entity_poly.type
_entity_poly.pdbx_seq_one_letter_code
_entity_poly.pdbx_strand_id
1 'polypeptide(L)'
;LLDVRSDPHTPLVSLGHEYARATRFWTRGYDFYAPNEDVLFARYTWHESPLPLRASDSDIDAEQQQERVLAQSNRRIRQLLGLPMSVDNEPLEQSEPYALGQQRSMAAWQEFSGIDPNAAFNESTTNQFTICGAMTRGQLHYVPYEMK
;
A
#
# COMPACT_ATOMS: atom_id res chain seq x y z
N LEU A 1 13.45 -3.32 12.45
CA LEU A 1 12.57 -4.22 11.67
C LEU A 1 11.48 -4.89 12.52
N LEU A 2 11.77 -5.42 13.71
CA LEU A 2 10.75 -6.05 14.58
C LEU A 2 9.64 -5.09 15.08
N ASP A 3 9.90 -3.79 15.01
CA ASP A 3 8.99 -2.72 15.44
C ASP A 3 7.89 -2.41 14.40
N VAL A 4 8.09 -2.77 13.12
CA VAL A 4 7.10 -2.65 12.05
C VAL A 4 6.83 -4.02 11.46
N ARG A 5 5.94 -4.77 12.10
CA ARG A 5 5.61 -6.16 11.73
C ARG A 5 4.68 -6.22 10.53
N SER A 6 4.76 -7.29 9.75
CA SER A 6 3.71 -7.66 8.80
C SER A 6 2.40 -7.87 9.55
N ASP A 7 1.31 -7.31 9.05
CA ASP A 7 -0.02 -7.52 9.62
C ASP A 7 -0.54 -8.90 9.17
N PRO A 8 -0.76 -9.87 10.07
CA PRO A 8 -1.29 -11.18 9.70
C PRO A 8 -2.76 -11.12 9.26
N HIS A 9 -3.45 -10.01 9.51
CA HIS A 9 -4.88 -9.82 9.21
C HIS A 9 -5.13 -9.20 7.84
N THR A 10 -4.11 -9.14 6.97
CA THR A 10 -4.25 -8.67 5.57
C THR A 10 -3.87 -9.74 4.54
N PRO A 11 -4.43 -10.97 4.60
CA PRO A 11 -4.15 -12.02 3.62
C PRO A 11 -4.65 -11.65 2.21
N LEU A 12 -4.09 -12.30 1.19
CA LEU A 12 -4.49 -12.17 -0.23
C LEU A 12 -4.28 -10.78 -0.86
N VAL A 13 -3.89 -9.76 -0.10
CA VAL A 13 -3.54 -8.44 -0.64
C VAL A 13 -2.20 -8.54 -1.37
N SER A 14 -2.25 -8.46 -2.69
CA SER A 14 -1.07 -8.38 -3.54
C SER A 14 -0.75 -6.93 -3.91
N LEU A 15 -1.74 -6.16 -4.36
CA LEU A 15 -1.57 -4.78 -4.79
C LEU A 15 -1.83 -3.80 -3.66
N GLY A 16 -0.92 -2.84 -3.49
CA GLY A 16 -1.05 -1.76 -2.50
C GLY A 16 -0.56 -2.13 -1.10
N HIS A 17 -0.19 -3.39 -0.86
CA HIS A 17 0.44 -3.81 0.38
C HIS A 17 1.80 -3.14 0.60
N GLU A 18 2.54 -2.85 -0.48
CA GLU A 18 3.80 -2.12 -0.46
C GLU A 18 3.60 -0.69 0.05
N TYR A 19 2.57 0.01 -0.46
CA TYR A 19 2.24 1.37 -0.02
C TYR A 19 1.84 1.39 1.45
N ALA A 20 0.93 0.50 1.86
CA ALA A 20 0.49 0.41 3.26
C ALA A 20 1.67 0.13 4.21
N ARG A 21 2.58 -0.77 3.82
CA ARG A 21 3.77 -1.10 4.59
C ARG A 21 4.76 0.07 4.64
N ALA A 22 5.08 0.68 3.50
CA ALA A 22 5.98 1.83 3.42
C ALA A 22 5.47 2.99 4.27
N THR A 23 4.16 3.27 4.22
CA THR A 23 3.52 4.31 5.04
C THR A 23 3.78 4.09 6.54
N ARG A 24 3.66 2.85 7.02
CA ARG A 24 3.91 2.49 8.43
C ARG A 24 5.36 2.63 8.85
N PHE A 25 6.30 2.32 7.97
CA PHE A 25 7.73 2.56 8.21
C PHE A 25 8.01 4.06 8.27
N TRP A 26 7.55 4.81 7.27
CA TRP A 26 7.77 6.26 7.17
C TRP A 26 7.27 7.02 8.39
N THR A 27 6.02 6.79 8.77
CA THR A 27 5.37 7.47 9.92
C THR A 27 5.98 7.07 11.27
N ARG A 28 6.73 5.96 11.34
CA ARG A 28 7.53 5.57 12.51
C ARG A 28 8.97 6.09 12.48
N GLY A 29 9.32 6.93 11.50
CA GLY A 29 10.61 7.63 11.44
C GLY A 29 11.69 6.89 10.67
N TYR A 30 11.36 5.83 9.93
CA TYR A 30 12.32 5.18 9.04
C TYR A 30 12.55 6.02 7.79
N ASP A 31 13.78 6.04 7.31
CA ASP A 31 14.17 6.71 6.09
C ASP A 31 14.24 5.74 4.91
N PHE A 32 13.91 6.22 3.72
CA PHE A 32 13.99 5.44 2.48
C PHE A 32 15.17 5.90 1.64
N TYR A 33 15.94 4.92 1.19
CA TYR A 33 17.11 5.12 0.35
C TYR A 33 16.98 4.23 -0.88
N ALA A 34 17.34 4.77 -2.03
CA ALA A 34 17.53 4.01 -3.25
C ALA A 34 19.01 4.13 -3.65
N PRO A 35 19.65 3.05 -4.13
CA PRO A 35 20.96 3.15 -4.76
C PRO A 35 20.91 4.12 -5.95
N ASN A 36 22.01 4.82 -6.20
CA ASN A 36 22.14 5.72 -7.36
C ASN A 36 22.39 4.96 -8.68
N GLU A 37 22.58 3.65 -8.60
CA GLU A 37 22.86 2.76 -9.71
C GLU A 37 21.95 1.53 -9.61
N ASP A 38 21.58 0.97 -10.75
CA ASP A 38 20.74 -0.23 -10.81
C ASP A 38 21.54 -1.46 -10.33
N VAL A 39 21.21 -1.98 -9.15
CA VAL A 39 21.91 -3.13 -8.54
C VAL A 39 21.12 -4.45 -8.60
N LEU A 40 19.83 -4.41 -8.91
CA LEU A 40 18.95 -5.58 -8.94
C LEU A 40 17.94 -5.46 -10.08
N PHE A 41 17.85 -6.51 -10.89
CA PHE A 41 16.90 -6.60 -12.01
C PHE A 41 15.92 -7.74 -11.76
N ALA A 42 14.63 -7.46 -11.91
CA ALA A 42 13.56 -8.45 -11.85
C ALA A 42 12.86 -8.53 -13.22
N ARG A 43 12.53 -9.75 -13.66
CA ARG A 43 11.71 -9.95 -14.85
C ARG A 43 10.24 -9.98 -14.45
N TYR A 44 9.50 -8.96 -14.84
CA TYR A 44 8.04 -8.96 -14.71
C TYR A 44 7.43 -9.72 -15.89
N THR A 45 6.73 -10.81 -15.60
CA THR A 45 5.86 -11.46 -16.59
C THR A 45 4.46 -10.92 -16.41
N TRP A 46 4.00 -10.10 -17.36
CA TRP A 46 2.58 -9.81 -17.49
C TRP A 46 1.89 -11.09 -17.96
N HIS A 47 1.30 -11.84 -17.03
CA HIS A 47 0.40 -12.92 -17.38
C HIS A 47 -0.98 -12.30 -17.55
N GLU A 48 -1.55 -12.38 -18.75
CA GLU A 48 -3.00 -12.27 -18.89
C GLU A 48 -3.60 -13.38 -18.02
N SER A 49 -4.51 -13.01 -17.11
CA SER A 49 -5.18 -14.00 -16.27
C SER A 49 -5.83 -15.01 -17.21
N PRO A 50 -5.51 -16.32 -17.12
CA PRO A 50 -6.11 -17.29 -18.01
C PRO A 50 -7.63 -17.16 -17.90
N LEU A 51 -8.29 -16.96 -19.04
CA LEU A 51 -9.75 -16.96 -19.13
C LEU A 51 -10.26 -18.14 -18.32
N PRO A 52 -11.20 -17.96 -17.37
CA PRO A 52 -11.59 -19.02 -16.48
C PRO A 52 -12.13 -20.19 -17.30
N LEU A 53 -11.36 -21.27 -17.34
CA LEU A 53 -11.87 -22.60 -17.65
C LEU A 53 -13.08 -22.80 -16.75
N ARG A 54 -14.24 -23.15 -17.33
CA ARG A 54 -15.54 -23.29 -16.66
C ARG A 54 -15.38 -23.68 -15.18
N ALA A 55 -15.54 -22.69 -14.30
CA ALA A 55 -15.48 -22.88 -12.86
C ALA A 55 -16.57 -23.86 -12.44
N SER A 56 -16.22 -24.86 -11.65
CA SER A 56 -17.20 -25.71 -10.97
C SER A 56 -17.90 -24.94 -9.85
N ASP A 57 -19.06 -25.40 -9.36
CA ASP A 57 -19.76 -24.73 -8.24
C ASP A 57 -18.88 -24.59 -7.00
N SER A 58 -17.99 -25.58 -6.74
CA SER A 58 -17.00 -25.49 -5.67
C SER A 58 -15.91 -24.42 -5.90
N ASP A 59 -15.57 -24.14 -7.16
CA ASP A 59 -14.62 -23.09 -7.51
C ASP A 59 -15.25 -21.71 -7.31
N ILE A 60 -16.55 -21.58 -7.61
CA ILE A 60 -17.32 -20.34 -7.39
C ILE A 60 -17.39 -20.00 -5.89
N ASP A 61 -17.70 -20.97 -5.03
CA ASP A 61 -17.74 -20.75 -3.58
C ASP A 61 -16.37 -20.35 -3.01
N ALA A 62 -15.29 -20.95 -3.53
CA ALA A 62 -13.92 -20.63 -3.16
C ALA A 62 -13.52 -19.21 -3.60
N GLU A 63 -13.85 -18.83 -4.84
CA GLU A 63 -13.59 -17.49 -5.39
C GLU A 63 -14.31 -16.42 -4.58
N GLN A 64 -15.60 -16.62 -4.31
CA GLN A 64 -16.37 -15.70 -3.46
C GLN A 64 -15.79 -15.59 -2.05
N GLN A 65 -15.28 -16.69 -1.49
CA GLN A 65 -14.62 -16.66 -0.19
C GLN A 65 -13.32 -15.85 -0.24
N GLN A 66 -12.51 -16.00 -1.30
CA GLN A 66 -11.29 -15.22 -1.50
C GLN A 66 -11.60 -13.74 -1.65
N GLU A 67 -12.63 -13.38 -2.43
CA GLU A 67 -13.07 -12.00 -2.62
C GLU A 67 -13.52 -11.37 -1.29
N ARG A 68 -14.29 -12.10 -0.48
CA ARG A 68 -14.70 -11.64 0.87
C ARG A 68 -13.49 -11.36 1.76
N VAL A 69 -12.50 -12.27 1.78
CA VAL A 69 -11.27 -12.13 2.59
C VAL A 69 -10.41 -10.97 2.09
N LEU A 70 -10.27 -10.80 0.78
CA LEU A 70 -9.55 -9.68 0.18
C LEU A 70 -10.23 -8.35 0.50
N ALA A 71 -11.56 -8.28 0.41
CA ALA A 71 -12.33 -7.09 0.75
C ALA A 71 -12.19 -6.71 2.23
N GLN A 72 -12.19 -7.70 3.14
CA GLN A 72 -11.91 -7.49 4.57
C GLN A 72 -10.49 -6.93 4.79
N SER A 73 -9.50 -7.52 4.14
CA SER A 73 -8.10 -7.09 4.23
C SER A 73 -7.90 -5.66 3.72
N ASN A 74 -8.51 -5.32 2.58
CA ASN A 74 -8.47 -3.97 2.03
C ASN A 74 -9.17 -2.95 2.94
N ARG A 75 -10.32 -3.30 3.52
CA ARG A 75 -11.01 -2.44 4.51
C ARG A 75 -10.10 -2.17 5.72
N ARG A 76 -9.48 -3.20 6.27
CA ARG A 76 -8.53 -3.06 7.38
C ARG A 76 -7.38 -2.12 7.04
N ILE A 77 -6.76 -2.28 5.88
CA ILE A 77 -5.69 -1.38 5.41
C ILE A 77 -6.20 0.06 5.35
N ARG A 78 -7.39 0.30 4.77
CA ARG A 78 -7.97 1.64 4.70
C ARG A 78 -8.20 2.24 6.08
N GLN A 79 -8.73 1.48 7.03
CA GLN A 79 -8.91 1.94 8.41
C GLN A 79 -7.57 2.28 9.09
N LEU A 80 -6.57 1.41 8.98
CA LEU A 80 -5.25 1.63 9.57
C LEU A 80 -4.55 2.86 8.99
N LEU A 81 -4.80 3.19 7.71
CA LEU A 81 -4.28 4.37 7.04
C LEU A 81 -5.14 5.63 7.25
N GLY A 82 -6.28 5.52 7.95
CA GLY A 82 -7.22 6.63 8.15
C GLY A 82 -7.94 7.08 6.87
N LEU A 83 -8.08 6.20 5.88
CA LEU A 83 -8.73 6.50 4.61
C LEU A 83 -10.25 6.37 4.71
N PRO A 84 -11.01 7.16 3.90
CA PRO A 84 -12.47 7.07 3.86
C PRO A 84 -12.96 5.66 3.53
N MET A 85 -14.06 5.24 4.15
CA MET A 85 -14.72 3.97 3.86
C MET A 85 -16.23 4.18 3.70
N SER A 86 -16.86 3.32 2.91
CA SER A 86 -18.29 3.34 2.63
C SER A 86 -19.15 2.63 3.66
N VAL A 87 -18.55 1.87 4.59
CA VAL A 87 -19.22 1.05 5.60
C VAL A 87 -18.69 1.41 6.98
N ASP A 88 -19.55 1.27 8.00
CA ASP A 88 -19.25 1.57 9.40
C ASP A 88 -17.97 0.87 9.90
N ASN A 89 -17.30 1.57 10.80
CA ASN A 89 -16.03 1.13 11.38
C ASN A 89 -16.25 0.00 12.37
N GLU A 90 -16.16 -1.24 11.90
CA GLU A 90 -15.94 -2.37 12.80
C GLU A 90 -14.63 -2.15 13.57
N PRO A 91 -14.60 -2.42 14.89
CA PRO A 91 -13.39 -2.33 15.69
C PRO A 91 -12.29 -3.22 15.12
N LEU A 92 -11.10 -2.64 14.92
CA LEU A 92 -9.95 -3.39 14.45
C LEU A 92 -9.35 -4.24 15.57
N GLU A 93 -9.28 -5.55 15.35
CA GLU A 93 -8.50 -6.44 16.22
C GLU A 93 -7.01 -6.05 16.17
N GLN A 94 -6.40 -5.88 17.35
CA GLN A 94 -4.96 -5.65 17.51
C GLN A 94 -4.42 -4.52 16.61
N SER A 95 -5.14 -3.40 16.48
CA SER A 95 -4.77 -2.31 15.57
C SER A 95 -3.45 -1.63 15.93
N GLU A 96 -3.18 -1.38 17.22
CA GLU A 96 -2.04 -0.60 17.71
C GLU A 96 -0.67 -0.95 17.07
N PRO A 97 -0.20 -2.21 17.03
CA PRO A 97 1.08 -2.56 16.39
C PRO A 97 1.09 -2.31 14.88
N TYR A 98 -0.08 -2.23 14.24
CA TYR A 98 -0.24 -2.04 12.80
C TYR A 98 -0.71 -0.63 12.41
N ALA A 99 -1.08 0.21 13.38
CA ALA A 99 -1.48 1.59 13.17
C ALA A 99 -0.32 2.44 12.61
N LEU A 100 -0.60 3.68 12.22
CA LEU A 100 0.42 4.63 11.81
C LEU A 100 1.32 5.04 12.99
N GLY A 101 2.55 5.45 12.68
CA GLY A 101 3.41 6.11 13.65
C GLY A 101 3.09 7.60 13.78
N GLN A 102 3.82 8.28 14.66
CA GLN A 102 3.64 9.70 14.96
C GLN A 102 4.90 10.55 14.71
N GLN A 103 5.94 9.98 14.08
CA GLN A 103 7.19 10.71 13.81
C GLN A 103 7.08 11.61 12.58
N ARG A 104 6.22 11.26 11.63
CA ARG A 104 5.90 12.02 10.42
C ARG A 104 4.42 11.82 10.08
N SER A 105 3.76 12.85 9.55
CA SER A 105 2.35 12.78 9.13
C SER A 105 2.13 12.05 7.81
N MET A 106 0.87 11.68 7.57
CA MET A 106 0.40 11.18 6.28
C MET A 106 0.51 12.21 5.16
N ALA A 107 0.32 13.50 5.47
CA ALA A 107 0.48 14.57 4.49
C ALA A 107 1.93 14.65 3.99
N ALA A 108 2.90 14.60 4.91
CA ALA A 108 4.32 14.54 4.55
C ALA A 108 4.66 13.28 3.74
N TRP A 109 3.99 12.15 4.02
CA TRP A 109 4.15 10.93 3.23
C TRP A 109 3.63 11.09 1.80
N GLN A 110 2.43 11.65 1.61
CA GLN A 110 1.85 11.91 0.28
C GLN A 110 2.73 12.83 -0.58
N GLU A 111 3.26 13.89 0.04
CA GLU A 111 4.21 14.82 -0.60
C GLU A 111 5.49 14.09 -1.03
N PHE A 112 6.08 13.29 -0.13
CA PHE A 112 7.31 12.56 -0.40
C PHE A 112 7.13 11.47 -1.47
N SER A 113 6.05 10.68 -1.38
CA SER A 113 5.82 9.55 -2.27
C SER A 113 5.18 9.97 -3.60
N GLY A 114 4.57 11.15 -3.68
CA GLY A 114 3.79 11.61 -4.83
C GLY A 114 2.53 10.76 -5.08
N ILE A 115 2.05 10.03 -4.06
CA ILE A 115 0.88 9.14 -4.16
C ILE A 115 -0.21 9.69 -3.25
N ASP A 116 -1.33 10.08 -3.86
CA ASP A 116 -2.56 10.35 -3.15
C ASP A 116 -3.49 9.11 -3.21
N PRO A 117 -3.67 8.38 -2.09
CA PRO A 117 -4.54 7.21 -2.03
C PRO A 117 -6.04 7.54 -2.18
N ASN A 118 -6.42 8.83 -2.16
CA ASN A 118 -7.79 9.27 -2.42
C ASN A 118 -8.00 9.76 -3.86
N ALA A 119 -6.94 9.81 -4.69
CA ALA A 119 -7.08 10.23 -6.08
C ALA A 119 -7.99 9.27 -6.84
N ALA A 120 -8.91 9.83 -7.64
CA ALA A 120 -9.74 9.04 -8.54
C ALA A 120 -8.87 8.24 -9.52
N PHE A 121 -9.27 7.00 -9.81
CA PHE A 121 -8.58 6.20 -10.80
C PHE A 121 -8.70 6.84 -12.19
N ASN A 122 -7.58 7.00 -12.88
CA ASN A 122 -7.53 7.54 -14.22
C ASN A 122 -7.29 6.41 -15.24
N GLU A 123 -8.37 5.95 -15.86
CA GLU A 123 -8.33 4.89 -16.88
C GLU A 123 -7.52 5.26 -18.13
N SER A 124 -7.24 6.54 -18.37
CA SER A 124 -6.45 6.99 -19.52
C SER A 124 -4.94 6.78 -19.37
N THR A 125 -4.47 6.34 -18.20
CA THR A 125 -3.04 6.14 -17.93
C THR A 125 -2.78 4.90 -17.08
N THR A 126 -1.69 4.21 -17.38
CA THR A 126 -1.14 3.15 -16.53
C THR A 126 -0.15 3.70 -15.48
N ASN A 127 0.19 4.99 -15.57
CA ASN A 127 1.24 5.66 -14.78
C ASN A 127 0.70 6.85 -13.99
N GLN A 128 -0.43 6.66 -13.30
CA GLN A 128 -1.12 7.74 -12.57
C GLN A 128 -0.22 8.45 -11.53
N PHE A 129 0.66 7.71 -10.86
CA PHE A 129 1.59 8.25 -9.88
C PHE A 129 3.02 8.11 -10.41
N THR A 130 3.55 9.18 -11.01
CA THR A 130 4.91 9.21 -11.55
C THR A 130 5.72 10.32 -10.88
N ILE A 131 6.81 9.94 -10.20
CA ILE A 131 7.75 10.88 -9.56
C ILE A 131 9.00 11.16 -10.42
N CYS A 132 9.06 10.66 -11.65
CA CYS A 132 10.23 10.79 -12.53
C CYS A 132 10.67 12.26 -12.73
N GLY A 133 9.75 13.23 -12.66
CA GLY A 133 10.06 14.67 -12.70
C GLY A 133 10.77 15.23 -11.47
N ALA A 134 10.68 14.57 -10.32
CA ALA A 134 11.45 14.90 -9.11
C ALA A 134 12.84 14.26 -9.15
N MET A 135 12.93 13.03 -9.68
CA MET A 135 14.19 12.31 -9.90
C MET A 135 15.08 12.98 -10.95
N THR A 136 14.52 13.48 -12.07
CA THR A 136 15.28 14.21 -13.11
C THR A 136 15.87 15.53 -12.64
N ARG A 137 15.41 16.06 -11.50
CA ARG A 137 15.97 17.26 -10.85
C ARG A 137 17.03 16.93 -9.79
N GLY A 138 17.30 15.66 -9.51
CA GLY A 138 18.33 15.23 -8.56
C GLY A 138 18.05 15.60 -7.10
N GLN A 139 16.77 15.77 -6.72
CA GLN A 139 16.37 16.38 -5.44
C GLN A 139 15.56 15.43 -4.56
N LEU A 140 16.05 14.23 -4.28
CA LEU A 140 15.62 13.51 -3.08
C LEU A 140 16.29 14.18 -1.88
N HIS A 141 15.50 14.88 -1.07
CA HIS A 141 15.98 15.57 0.13
C HIS A 141 15.42 14.86 1.38
N TYR A 142 16.19 14.92 2.46
CA TYR A 142 15.74 14.40 3.75
C TYR A 142 14.52 15.18 4.24
N VAL A 143 13.51 14.46 4.74
CA VAL A 143 12.32 15.03 5.39
C VAL A 143 12.48 14.91 6.91
N PRO A 144 12.59 16.01 7.66
CA PRO A 144 12.77 15.98 9.11
C PRO A 144 11.55 15.42 9.83
N TYR A 145 11.73 15.02 11.08
CA TYR A 145 10.62 14.65 11.96
C TYR A 145 9.81 15.89 12.36
N GLU A 146 8.52 15.69 12.62
CA GLU A 146 7.68 16.76 13.16
C GLU A 146 8.10 17.04 14.61
N MET A 147 8.48 18.29 14.91
CA MET A 147 8.83 18.69 16.28
C MET A 147 7.58 18.59 17.16
N LYS A 148 7.70 17.88 18.29
CA LYS A 148 6.66 17.85 19.33
C LYS A 148 6.57 19.16 20.09
#